data_AF-A0A1M5EDV0-F1
#
_entry.id   AF-A0A1M5EDV0-F1
#
_cell.length_a   1.000
_cell.length_b   1.000
_cell.length_c   1.000
_cell.angle_alpha   90.00
_cell.angle_beta   90.00
_cell.angle_gamma   90.00
#
_symmetry.space_group_name_H-M   'P 1'
#
loop_
_entity.id
_entity.type
_entity.pdbx_description
1 polymer ?
#
loop_
_entity_poly.entity_id
_entity_poly.type
_entity_poly.pdbx_seq_one_letter_code
_entity_poly.pdbx_strand_id
1 'polypeptide(L)'
;MRVFITMLLFSVLCSFASHRAIVDANVLNVRKTSSVNSAVIEKLPKETEVFVDTCSNGFCKIKYGSITGYASEKYLVIKQEQDSPKKRSEDAWGLLVFALICFVVAEFGFRKKIGCISAGAVVLALISIYVFLDESNIEGKYKLFLLFLVVVVVGYRNFKSRNPRERNNFANDLKDYLILLLKWLALPFEILNAFSDSVKKTDNTKSQAKKDMKKIEKKEVMYCKWHSNELNQDFYGVFAKYTSTSQINKTFERQYGKGFIRNSTCSKDCPNWYEIGEGKEVVYCKWHSNELNQDFYGMFAKYTSTSQINKTFERQYGKGSIRNSTCSKDCPNWYEIGEGKEVVYCKWHSNELNQDFYGVFAKYTSTSQINKTFERQYGKGSIRNSTCSKDCPNWYGT
;
A
#
# COMPACT_ATOMS: atom_id res chain seq x y z
N MET A 1 -15.36 30.13 10.14
CA MET A 1 -14.48 30.67 11.21
C MET A 1 -13.06 30.10 11.21
N ARG A 2 -12.85 28.78 11.02
CA ARG A 2 -11.49 28.18 11.03
C ARG A 2 -10.56 28.53 9.85
N VAL A 3 -11.11 28.93 8.70
CA VAL A 3 -10.33 29.36 7.51
C VAL A 3 -9.77 30.79 7.66
N PHE A 4 -10.43 31.63 8.48
CA PHE A 4 -10.03 33.02 8.69
C PHE A 4 -8.84 33.13 9.65
N ILE A 5 -8.78 32.28 10.69
CA ILE A 5 -7.70 32.29 11.70
C ILE A 5 -6.36 31.83 11.10
N THR A 6 -6.39 30.90 10.13
CA THR A 6 -5.18 30.42 9.46
C THR A 6 -4.62 31.40 8.42
N MET A 7 -5.47 32.22 7.78
CA MET A 7 -5.02 33.31 6.91
C MET A 7 -4.46 34.50 7.71
N LEU A 8 -4.98 34.75 8.91
CA LEU A 8 -4.56 35.85 9.79
C LEU A 8 -3.22 35.58 10.49
N LEU A 9 -2.80 34.31 10.62
CA LEU A 9 -1.48 33.93 11.14
C LEU A 9 -0.36 34.06 10.09
N PHE A 10 -0.70 34.02 8.79
CA PHE A 10 0.28 34.06 7.70
C PHE A 10 0.75 35.49 7.36
N SER A 11 -0.01 36.51 7.76
CA SER A 11 0.38 37.92 7.59
C SER A 11 1.39 38.41 8.65
N VAL A 12 1.65 37.64 9.71
CA VAL A 12 2.49 38.07 10.85
C VAL A 12 3.98 37.72 10.68
N LEU A 13 4.38 37.01 9.62
CA LEU A 13 5.78 36.62 9.35
C LEU A 13 6.55 37.58 8.42
N CYS A 14 6.10 38.83 8.23
CA CYS A 14 6.89 39.82 7.50
C CYS A 14 8.04 40.32 8.40
N SER A 15 9.16 39.58 8.39
CA SER A 15 10.37 39.93 9.14
C SER A 15 11.13 41.07 8.45
N PHE A 16 11.66 41.98 9.27
CA PHE A 16 12.32 43.23 8.92
C PHE A 16 13.55 43.00 8.02
N ALA A 17 13.59 43.64 6.85
CA ALA A 17 14.77 43.65 5.99
C ALA A 17 15.81 44.64 6.53
N SER A 18 16.92 44.13 7.09
CA SER A 18 18.07 44.94 7.47
C SER A 18 18.97 45.18 6.25
N HIS A 19 19.21 46.45 5.89
CA HIS A 19 20.01 46.86 4.72
C HIS A 19 21.45 47.21 5.12
N ARG A 20 22.45 46.99 4.26
CA ARG A 20 23.84 47.43 4.52
C ARG A 20 24.04 48.88 4.09
N ALA A 21 24.69 49.68 4.92
CA ALA A 21 25.05 51.07 4.60
C ALA A 21 26.50 51.38 4.98
N ILE A 22 27.08 52.35 4.28
CA ILE A 22 28.41 52.90 4.55
C ILE A 22 28.28 54.31 5.10
N VAL A 23 29.11 54.62 6.10
CA VAL A 23 29.20 55.98 6.66
C VAL A 23 29.97 56.92 5.72
N ASP A 24 29.32 57.98 5.26
CA ASP A 24 29.93 59.00 4.39
C ASP A 24 30.46 60.23 5.16
N ALA A 25 30.05 60.40 6.42
CA ALA A 25 30.59 61.46 7.29
C ALA A 25 31.98 61.10 7.84
N ASN A 26 32.86 62.10 8.01
CA ASN A 26 34.18 61.92 8.65
C ASN A 26 34.08 61.26 10.03
N VAL A 27 33.05 61.64 10.81
CA VAL A 27 32.66 61.00 12.06
C VAL A 27 31.14 61.02 12.18
N LEU A 28 30.51 59.84 12.31
CA LEU A 28 29.08 59.69 12.50
C LEU A 28 28.76 59.37 13.96
N ASN A 29 27.97 60.23 14.60
CA ASN A 29 27.51 60.03 15.97
C ASN A 29 26.31 59.08 16.01
N VAL A 30 26.47 57.94 16.67
CA VAL A 30 25.39 57.00 16.97
C VAL A 30 24.76 57.40 18.29
N ARG A 31 23.44 57.60 18.31
CA ARG A 31 22.71 58.12 19.45
C ARG A 31 21.74 57.10 20.04
N LYS A 32 21.32 57.33 21.28
CA LYS A 32 20.38 56.44 21.99
C LYS A 32 18.97 56.45 21.44
N THR A 33 18.50 57.58 20.91
CA THR A 33 17.16 57.73 20.32
C THR A 33 17.22 58.53 19.02
N SER A 34 16.14 58.51 18.25
CA SER A 34 15.99 59.21 16.96
C SER A 34 15.82 60.74 17.11
N SER A 35 16.74 61.39 17.83
CA SER A 35 16.71 62.84 18.10
C SER A 35 18.12 63.42 18.23
N VAL A 36 18.30 64.64 17.71
CA VAL A 36 19.58 65.39 17.73
C VAL A 36 20.01 65.73 19.17
N ASN A 37 19.07 65.84 20.11
CA ASN A 37 19.34 66.19 21.51
C ASN A 37 19.65 64.99 22.40
N SER A 38 19.64 63.77 21.85
CA SER A 38 19.86 62.55 22.62
C SER A 38 21.36 62.24 22.80
N ALA A 39 21.72 61.53 23.87
CA ALA A 39 23.11 61.19 24.17
C ALA A 39 23.76 60.37 23.04
N VAL A 40 25.01 60.73 22.71
CA VAL A 40 25.86 59.97 21.77
C VAL A 40 26.42 58.76 22.51
N ILE A 41 26.15 57.58 21.98
CA ILE A 41 26.63 56.30 22.52
C ILE A 41 27.97 55.94 21.89
N GLU A 42 28.14 56.18 20.59
CA GLU A 42 29.33 55.75 19.85
C GLU A 42 29.65 56.71 18.69
N LYS A 43 30.89 56.70 18.22
CA LYS A 43 31.33 57.49 17.05
C LYS A 43 31.95 56.58 16.00
N LEU A 44 31.33 56.52 14.81
CA LEU A 44 31.80 55.69 13.71
C LEU A 44 32.65 56.53 12.75
N PRO A 45 33.85 56.06 12.36
CA PRO A 45 34.66 56.73 11.34
C PRO A 45 34.05 56.57 9.94
N LYS A 46 34.51 57.42 9.01
CA LYS A 46 34.15 57.30 7.58
C LYS A 46 34.47 55.90 7.05
N GLU A 47 33.66 55.45 6.09
CA GLU A 47 33.77 54.14 5.43
C GLU A 47 33.45 52.93 6.31
N THR A 48 32.94 53.14 7.53
CA THR A 48 32.46 52.04 8.38
C THR A 48 31.18 51.43 7.81
N GLU A 49 31.13 50.10 7.72
CA GLU A 49 29.95 49.34 7.31
C GLU A 49 29.02 49.10 8.51
N VAL A 50 27.73 49.41 8.33
CA VAL A 50 26.69 49.24 9.35
C VAL A 50 25.45 48.58 8.77
N PHE A 51 24.69 47.88 9.63
CA PHE A 51 23.39 47.32 9.28
C PHE A 51 22.29 48.30 9.68
N VAL A 52 21.32 48.52 8.80
CA VAL A 52 20.22 49.47 8.95
C VAL A 52 18.90 48.71 9.00
N ASP A 53 18.21 48.74 10.15
CA ASP A 53 16.94 48.04 10.33
C ASP A 53 15.77 48.84 9.73
N THR A 54 15.50 50.01 10.30
CA THR A 54 14.37 50.87 9.93
C THR A 54 14.79 52.34 9.98
N CYS A 55 14.31 53.12 9.02
CA CYS A 55 14.49 54.56 8.98
C CYS A 55 13.16 55.25 9.19
N SER A 56 13.13 56.21 10.12
CA SER A 56 11.94 57.01 10.42
C SER A 56 12.36 58.39 10.89
N ASN A 57 11.66 59.43 10.43
CA ASN A 57 11.90 60.83 10.83
C ASN A 57 13.36 61.29 10.63
N GLY A 58 14.02 60.86 9.55
CA GLY A 58 15.40 61.24 9.20
C GLY A 58 16.50 60.55 10.02
N PHE A 59 16.13 59.60 10.88
CA PHE A 59 17.05 58.74 11.62
C PHE A 59 16.83 57.28 11.28
N CYS A 60 17.93 56.57 11.07
CA CYS A 60 17.96 55.13 10.86
C CYS A 60 18.45 54.42 12.11
N LYS A 61 17.75 53.35 12.50
CA LYS A 61 18.22 52.43 13.52
C LYS A 61 19.31 51.57 12.91
N ILE A 62 20.52 51.67 13.47
CA ILE A 62 21.70 50.98 12.98
C ILE A 62 22.26 50.01 14.01
N LYS A 63 22.90 48.95 13.52
CA LYS A 63 23.62 47.96 14.30
C LYS A 63 25.07 47.87 13.83
N TYR A 64 26.00 48.05 14.78
CA TYR A 64 27.44 47.95 14.57
C TYR A 64 28.05 47.11 15.69
N GLY A 65 28.55 45.91 15.35
CA GLY A 65 29.00 44.93 16.34
C GLY A 65 27.90 44.57 17.34
N SER A 66 28.18 44.79 18.63
CA SER A 66 27.23 44.60 19.75
C SER A 66 26.38 45.83 20.06
N ILE A 67 26.64 46.98 19.42
CA ILE A 67 25.99 48.26 19.72
C ILE A 67 24.83 48.48 18.75
N THR A 68 23.66 48.83 19.30
CA THR A 68 22.47 49.23 18.53
C THR A 68 22.08 50.66 18.91
N GLY A 69 21.91 51.53 17.92
CA GLY A 69 21.55 52.93 18.15
C GLY A 69 20.97 53.60 16.91
N TYR A 70 20.80 54.90 16.95
CA TYR A 70 20.19 55.69 15.89
C TYR A 70 21.21 56.64 15.27
N ALA A 71 21.32 56.64 13.94
CA ALA A 71 22.17 57.55 13.20
C ALA A 71 21.34 58.33 12.16
N SER A 72 21.81 59.52 11.79
CA SER A 72 21.10 60.34 10.81
C SER A 72 21.24 59.72 9.41
N GLU A 73 20.10 59.56 8.73
CA GLU A 73 19.98 58.96 7.40
C GLU A 73 20.84 59.68 6.36
N LYS A 74 20.99 61.01 6.49
CA LYS A 74 21.74 61.87 5.56
C LYS A 74 23.21 61.47 5.40
N TYR A 75 23.78 60.79 6.38
CA TYR A 75 25.20 60.41 6.42
C TYR A 75 25.43 58.92 6.21
N LEU A 76 24.37 58.19 5.83
CA LEU A 76 24.40 56.77 5.50
C LEU A 76 24.18 56.61 4.00
N VAL A 77 25.20 56.11 3.31
CA VAL A 77 25.07 55.67 1.92
C VAL A 77 24.64 54.22 1.95
N ILE A 78 23.34 54.00 1.75
CA ILE A 78 22.81 52.64 1.62
C ILE A 78 23.43 52.03 0.37
N LYS A 79 24.23 50.98 0.56
CA LYS A 79 24.60 50.12 -0.56
C LYS A 79 23.33 49.36 -0.91
N GLN A 80 22.62 49.84 -1.91
CA GLN A 80 21.69 48.98 -2.62
C GLN A 80 22.57 47.87 -3.23
N GLU A 81 22.64 46.72 -2.58
CA GLU A 81 22.67 45.50 -3.38
C GLU A 81 21.51 45.66 -4.35
N GLN A 82 21.81 45.67 -5.65
CA GLN A 82 20.78 45.64 -6.67
C GLN A 82 19.95 44.38 -6.46
N ASP A 83 18.92 44.51 -5.63
CA ASP A 83 17.74 43.68 -5.68
C ASP A 83 17.00 44.11 -6.95
N SER A 84 17.55 43.69 -8.10
CA SER A 84 16.84 43.72 -9.36
C SER A 84 15.51 42.99 -9.15
N PRO A 85 14.37 43.49 -9.66
CA PRO A 85 13.07 42.86 -9.45
C PRO A 85 13.00 41.59 -10.31
N LYS A 86 13.68 40.53 -9.88
CA LYS A 86 13.70 39.25 -10.57
C LYS A 86 13.95 38.09 -9.60
N LYS A 87 13.15 38.01 -8.53
CA LYS A 87 12.88 36.71 -7.86
C LYS A 87 11.62 36.61 -7.01
N ARG A 88 10.78 37.66 -6.88
CA ARG A 88 9.55 37.53 -6.08
C ARG A 88 8.41 36.75 -6.77
N SER A 89 8.45 36.60 -8.11
CA SER A 89 7.45 35.83 -8.83
C SER A 89 7.69 34.32 -8.74
N GLU A 90 8.94 33.83 -8.87
CA GLU A 90 9.25 32.39 -8.80
C GLU A 90 9.00 31.79 -7.40
N ASP A 91 9.21 32.54 -6.32
CA ASP A 91 8.93 32.07 -4.96
C ASP A 91 7.42 32.01 -4.65
N ALA A 92 6.62 32.89 -5.27
CA ALA A 92 5.15 32.83 -5.18
C ALA A 92 4.59 31.57 -5.87
N TRP A 93 5.20 31.13 -6.97
CA TRP A 93 4.91 29.83 -7.58
C TRP A 93 5.36 28.67 -6.68
N GLY A 94 6.49 28.79 -5.98
CA GLY A 94 6.94 27.80 -5.00
C GLY A 94 5.93 27.59 -3.86
N LEU A 95 5.36 28.68 -3.32
CA LEU A 95 4.31 28.66 -2.31
C LEU A 95 2.98 28.08 -2.85
N LEU A 96 2.58 28.44 -4.08
CA LEU A 96 1.38 27.90 -4.72
C LEU A 96 1.48 26.40 -5.03
N VAL A 97 2.64 25.95 -5.51
CA VAL A 97 2.90 24.53 -5.77
C VAL A 97 3.01 23.73 -4.47
N PHE A 98 3.63 24.30 -3.43
CA PHE A 98 3.64 23.71 -2.09
C PHE A 98 2.23 23.56 -1.51
N ALA A 99 1.38 24.60 -1.67
CA ALA A 99 -0.01 24.56 -1.26
C ALA A 99 -0.81 23.50 -2.06
N LEU A 100 -0.57 23.38 -3.36
CA LEU A 100 -1.14 22.33 -4.21
C LEU A 100 -0.71 20.92 -3.78
N ILE A 101 0.57 20.71 -3.46
CA ILE A 101 1.08 19.43 -2.96
C ILE A 101 0.41 19.08 -1.62
N CYS A 102 0.30 20.03 -0.70
CA CYS A 102 -0.41 19.84 0.57
C CYS A 102 -1.90 19.53 0.35
N PHE A 103 -2.55 20.21 -0.60
CA PHE A 103 -3.94 19.97 -0.97
C PHE A 103 -4.14 18.57 -1.58
N VAL A 104 -3.27 18.15 -2.50
CA VAL A 104 -3.27 16.81 -3.10
C VAL A 104 -3.08 15.73 -2.02
N VAL A 105 -2.16 15.93 -1.08
CA VAL A 105 -1.94 15.01 0.05
C VAL A 105 -3.17 14.95 0.97
N ALA A 106 -3.85 16.09 1.20
CA ALA A 106 -5.07 16.15 2.00
C ALA A 106 -6.27 15.45 1.31
N GLU A 107 -6.43 15.63 0.00
CA GLU A 107 -7.51 15.04 -0.80
C GLU A 107 -7.29 13.53 -1.07
N PHE A 108 -6.04 13.10 -1.38
CA PHE A 108 -5.71 11.68 -1.53
C PHE A 108 -5.76 10.89 -0.21
N GLY A 109 -5.81 11.59 0.94
CA GLY A 109 -5.96 11.01 2.27
C GLY A 109 -7.35 10.44 2.58
N PHE A 110 -8.35 10.62 1.70
CA PHE A 110 -9.73 10.21 1.98
C PHE A 110 -10.36 9.36 0.87
N ARG A 111 -9.90 8.11 0.71
CA ARG A 111 -10.82 6.97 0.57
C ARG A 111 -10.28 5.73 1.29
N LYS A 112 -10.90 5.48 2.46
CA LYS A 112 -10.85 4.29 3.34
C LYS A 112 -9.55 4.01 4.13
N LYS A 113 -9.69 4.20 5.46
CA LYS A 113 -8.93 3.63 6.60
C LYS A 113 -7.44 3.35 6.33
N ILE A 114 -6.59 4.30 6.68
CA ILE A 114 -5.14 4.08 6.83
C ILE A 114 -4.78 4.32 8.29
N GLY A 115 -3.98 3.42 8.85
CA GLY A 115 -3.50 3.49 10.23
C GLY A 115 -2.69 4.75 10.53
N CYS A 116 -3.05 5.36 11.66
CA CYS A 116 -2.20 6.04 12.66
C CYS A 116 -1.36 7.28 12.33
N ILE A 117 -1.37 7.90 11.15
CA ILE A 117 -0.83 9.26 11.02
C ILE A 117 -1.91 10.17 10.43
N SER A 118 -2.35 11.15 11.22
CA SER A 118 -3.36 12.11 10.78
C SER A 118 -2.81 12.95 9.63
N ALA A 119 -3.64 13.29 8.64
CA ALA A 119 -3.24 14.10 7.49
C ALA A 119 -2.55 15.42 7.91
N GLY A 120 -2.97 15.99 9.05
CA GLY A 120 -2.33 17.17 9.65
C GLY A 120 -0.87 16.96 10.09
N ALA A 121 -0.50 15.76 10.57
CA ALA A 121 0.88 15.47 10.97
C ALA A 121 1.83 15.40 9.76
N VAL A 122 1.35 14.91 8.62
CA VAL A 122 2.13 14.87 7.36
C VAL A 122 2.34 16.29 6.82
N VAL A 123 1.31 17.12 6.84
CA VAL A 123 1.42 18.53 6.39
C VAL A 123 2.38 19.31 7.29
N LEU A 124 2.29 19.14 8.62
CA LEU A 124 3.22 19.78 9.54
C LEU A 124 4.67 19.33 9.28
N ALA A 125 4.93 18.04 9.06
CA ALA A 125 6.27 17.55 8.74
C ALA A 125 6.84 18.13 7.44
N LEU A 126 6.00 18.30 6.40
CA LEU A 126 6.41 18.92 5.14
C LEU A 126 6.71 20.41 5.31
N ILE A 127 5.93 21.12 6.14
CA ILE A 127 6.21 22.52 6.49
C ILE A 127 7.54 22.63 7.25
N SER A 128 7.80 21.74 8.22
CA SER A 128 9.07 21.72 8.96
C SER A 128 10.27 21.49 8.05
N ILE A 129 10.15 20.56 7.10
CA ILE A 129 11.20 20.25 6.13
C ILE A 129 11.41 21.43 5.17
N TYR A 130 10.35 22.10 4.73
CA TYR A 130 10.46 23.28 3.88
C TYR A 130 11.20 24.42 4.57
N VAL A 131 10.85 24.72 5.83
CA VAL A 131 11.53 25.74 6.66
C VAL A 131 13.00 25.38 6.88
N PHE A 132 13.30 24.10 7.17
CA PHE A 132 14.67 23.62 7.34
C PHE A 132 15.49 23.71 6.04
N LEU A 133 14.87 23.42 4.90
CA LEU A 133 15.50 23.61 3.60
C LEU A 133 15.68 25.11 3.30
N ASP A 134 14.89 26.01 3.89
CA ASP A 134 15.01 27.43 3.62
C ASP A 134 16.29 28.06 4.18
N GLU A 135 16.75 27.58 5.33
CA GLU A 135 18.08 27.91 5.90
C GLU A 135 19.24 27.41 5.03
N SER A 136 19.01 26.40 4.17
CA SER A 136 20.03 25.94 3.24
C SER A 136 20.06 26.84 2.00
N ASN A 137 21.26 27.29 1.62
CA ASN A 137 21.52 28.18 0.48
C ASN A 137 21.33 27.47 -0.89
N ILE A 138 20.23 26.75 -1.04
CA ILE A 138 19.84 25.94 -2.20
C ILE A 138 18.86 26.75 -3.06
N GLU A 139 18.96 26.68 -4.37
CA GLU A 139 18.02 27.35 -5.27
C GLU A 139 16.59 26.79 -5.14
N GLY A 140 15.57 27.67 -5.17
CA GLY A 140 14.18 27.32 -4.84
C GLY A 140 13.60 26.15 -5.64
N LYS A 141 14.02 25.96 -6.90
CA LYS A 141 13.60 24.85 -7.76
C LYS A 141 14.08 23.49 -7.23
N TYR A 142 15.27 23.43 -6.63
CA TYR A 142 15.81 22.20 -6.04
C TYR A 142 15.22 21.90 -4.65
N LYS A 143 14.83 22.94 -3.89
CA LYS A 143 14.07 22.78 -2.63
C LYS A 143 12.74 22.06 -2.88
N LEU A 144 12.02 22.47 -3.92
CA LEU A 144 10.76 21.86 -4.34
C LEU A 144 10.93 20.41 -4.80
N PHE A 145 12.02 20.13 -5.54
CA PHE A 145 12.35 18.78 -6.00
C PHE A 145 12.66 17.82 -4.85
N LEU A 146 13.40 18.27 -3.84
CA LEU A 146 13.68 17.48 -2.64
C LEU A 146 12.41 17.18 -1.85
N LEU A 147 11.51 18.16 -1.71
CA LEU A 147 10.24 17.96 -1.03
C LEU A 147 9.32 16.98 -1.78
N PHE A 148 9.30 17.05 -3.12
CA PHE A 148 8.61 16.08 -3.97
C PHE A 148 9.19 14.67 -3.81
N LEU A 149 10.51 14.51 -3.77
CA LEU A 149 11.17 13.22 -3.53
C LEU A 149 10.78 12.63 -2.16
N VAL A 150 10.69 13.46 -1.11
CA VAL A 150 10.23 12.99 0.21
C VAL A 150 8.78 12.48 0.15
N VAL A 151 7.88 13.20 -0.53
CA VAL A 151 6.49 12.75 -0.73
C VAL A 151 6.42 11.46 -1.54
N VAL A 152 7.24 11.31 -2.59
CA VAL A 152 7.32 10.09 -3.40
C VAL A 152 7.85 8.91 -2.55
N VAL A 153 8.89 9.12 -1.74
CA VAL A 153 9.48 8.05 -0.90
C VAL A 153 8.52 7.63 0.22
N VAL A 154 7.85 8.57 0.87
CA VAL A 154 6.84 8.29 1.91
C VAL A 154 5.60 7.62 1.30
N GLY A 155 5.14 8.13 0.15
CA GLY A 155 4.07 7.52 -0.63
C GLY A 155 4.42 6.09 -1.02
N TYR A 156 5.62 5.85 -1.57
CA TYR A 156 6.09 4.54 -2.01
C TYR A 156 6.23 3.54 -0.86
N ARG A 157 6.75 3.96 0.29
CA ARG A 157 6.84 3.11 1.50
C ARG A 157 5.46 2.67 1.99
N ASN A 158 4.48 3.56 1.99
CA ASN A 158 3.10 3.26 2.38
C ASN A 158 2.33 2.43 1.32
N PHE A 159 2.77 2.48 0.05
CA PHE A 159 2.12 1.82 -1.08
C PHE A 159 2.43 0.32 -1.21
N LYS A 160 3.44 -0.20 -0.49
CA LYS A 160 3.75 -1.64 -0.40
C LYS A 160 2.59 -2.48 0.18
N SER A 161 1.58 -1.81 0.77
CA SER A 161 0.39 -2.39 1.40
C SER A 161 -0.85 -2.49 0.48
N ARG A 162 -0.84 -2.00 -0.78
CA ARG A 162 -2.05 -1.91 -1.64
C ARG A 162 -2.18 -2.99 -2.73
N ASN A 163 -3.40 -3.17 -3.23
CA ASN A 163 -3.77 -4.14 -4.28
C ASN A 163 -2.97 -3.96 -5.60
N PRO A 164 -2.69 -5.05 -6.37
CA PRO A 164 -1.79 -5.01 -7.53
C PRO A 164 -2.24 -4.12 -8.71
N ARG A 165 -3.56 -3.98 -8.97
CA ARG A 165 -4.09 -3.17 -10.08
C ARG A 165 -3.95 -1.66 -9.82
N GLU A 166 -4.24 -1.22 -8.60
CA GLU A 166 -4.05 0.18 -8.18
C GLU A 166 -2.56 0.58 -8.22
N ARG A 167 -1.65 -0.40 -8.03
CA ARG A 167 -0.20 -0.15 -8.08
C ARG A 167 0.34 0.22 -9.45
N ASN A 168 -0.20 -0.37 -10.52
CA ASN A 168 0.28 -0.11 -11.88
C ASN A 168 -0.20 1.24 -12.41
N ASN A 169 -1.44 1.63 -12.10
CA ASN A 169 -1.97 2.93 -12.54
C ASN A 169 -1.20 4.08 -11.88
N PHE A 170 -0.95 3.99 -10.57
CA PHE A 170 -0.16 4.98 -9.83
C PHE A 170 1.30 5.06 -10.30
N ALA A 171 1.94 3.93 -10.63
CA ALA A 171 3.31 3.94 -11.13
C ALA A 171 3.43 4.65 -12.50
N ASN A 172 2.39 4.53 -13.34
CA ASN A 172 2.31 5.24 -14.61
C ASN A 172 2.03 6.73 -14.39
N ASP A 173 1.07 7.08 -13.53
CA ASP A 173 0.77 8.47 -13.19
C ASP A 173 2.00 9.18 -12.59
N LEU A 174 2.71 8.52 -11.66
CA LEU A 174 3.90 9.08 -11.01
C LEU A 174 5.08 9.21 -11.97
N LYS A 175 5.18 8.33 -12.98
CA LYS A 175 6.15 8.45 -14.09
C LYS A 175 5.82 9.67 -14.95
N ASP A 176 4.56 9.92 -15.26
CA ASP A 176 4.13 11.07 -16.04
C ASP A 176 4.34 12.40 -15.29
N TYR A 177 4.06 12.43 -13.98
CA TYR A 177 4.37 13.57 -13.11
C TYR A 177 5.88 13.81 -12.97
N LEU A 178 6.70 12.76 -12.84
CA LEU A 178 8.17 12.91 -12.80
C LEU A 178 8.72 13.46 -14.12
N ILE A 179 8.18 13.02 -15.26
CA ILE A 179 8.60 13.51 -16.58
C ILE A 179 8.26 15.00 -16.74
N LEU A 180 7.08 15.42 -16.28
CA LEU A 180 6.68 16.84 -16.29
C LEU A 180 7.56 17.69 -15.36
N LEU A 181 7.90 17.18 -14.18
CA LEU A 181 8.77 17.85 -13.20
C LEU A 181 10.23 17.98 -13.71
N LEU A 182 10.76 16.93 -14.34
CA LEU A 182 12.11 16.91 -14.91
C LEU A 182 12.24 17.85 -16.11
N LYS A 183 11.19 17.96 -16.95
CA LYS A 183 11.12 18.96 -18.02
C LYS A 183 11.12 20.39 -17.47
N TRP A 184 10.45 20.63 -16.34
CA TRP A 184 10.38 21.94 -15.70
C TRP A 184 11.70 22.37 -15.04
N LEU A 185 12.51 21.41 -14.57
CA LEU A 185 13.82 21.65 -13.94
C LEU A 185 14.98 21.88 -14.94
N ALA A 186 14.73 21.77 -16.25
CA ALA A 186 15.73 21.94 -17.31
C ALA A 186 17.03 21.13 -17.11
N LEU A 187 16.94 19.97 -16.45
CA LEU A 187 18.09 19.10 -16.22
C LEU A 187 18.53 18.45 -17.56
N PRO A 188 19.85 18.30 -17.79
CA PRO A 188 20.38 17.81 -19.07
C PRO A 188 19.90 16.40 -19.39
N PHE A 189 19.62 16.17 -20.68
CA PHE A 189 19.02 14.96 -21.27
C PHE A 189 19.75 13.65 -20.90
N GLU A 190 21.02 13.74 -20.54
CA GLU A 190 21.87 12.61 -20.11
C GLU A 190 21.41 11.98 -18.78
N ILE A 191 20.93 12.77 -17.82
CA ILE A 191 20.38 12.25 -16.55
C ILE A 191 19.06 11.49 -16.82
N LEU A 192 18.28 11.95 -17.81
CA LEU A 192 17.03 11.33 -18.23
C LEU A 192 17.26 9.93 -18.82
N ASN A 193 18.34 9.76 -19.60
CA ASN A 193 18.73 8.47 -20.17
C ASN A 193 19.29 7.53 -19.10
N ALA A 194 20.12 8.02 -18.17
CA ALA A 194 20.61 7.22 -17.05
C ALA A 194 19.47 6.72 -16.14
N PHE A 195 18.45 7.55 -15.90
CA PHE A 195 17.26 7.15 -15.14
C PHE A 195 16.38 6.19 -15.92
N SER A 196 16.16 6.42 -17.23
CA SER A 196 15.43 5.51 -18.13
C SER A 196 16.09 4.13 -18.21
N ASP A 197 17.42 4.07 -18.28
CA ASP A 197 18.18 2.82 -18.32
C ASP A 197 18.21 2.11 -16.96
N SER A 198 18.19 2.87 -15.84
CA SER A 198 18.01 2.31 -14.50
C SER A 198 16.59 1.77 -14.28
N VAL A 199 15.56 2.45 -14.80
CA VAL A 199 14.17 1.96 -14.80
C VAL A 199 14.02 0.74 -15.71
N LYS A 200 14.65 0.71 -16.89
CA LYS A 200 14.67 -0.48 -17.77
C LYS A 200 15.42 -1.65 -17.14
N LYS A 201 16.53 -1.42 -16.42
CA LYS A 201 17.18 -2.46 -15.60
C LYS A 201 16.23 -2.97 -14.53
N THR A 202 15.49 -2.08 -13.87
CA THR A 202 14.49 -2.41 -12.85
C THR A 202 13.32 -3.19 -13.44
N ASP A 203 12.86 -2.86 -14.65
CA ASP A 203 11.83 -3.58 -15.41
C ASP A 203 12.32 -4.92 -15.95
N ASN A 204 13.62 -5.07 -16.27
CA ASN A 204 14.22 -6.36 -16.61
C ASN A 204 14.40 -7.26 -15.38
N THR A 205 14.75 -6.72 -14.21
CA THR A 205 14.68 -7.47 -12.93
C THR A 205 13.25 -7.72 -12.48
N LYS A 206 12.26 -6.87 -12.81
CA LYS A 206 10.83 -7.15 -12.60
C LYS A 206 10.26 -8.07 -13.67
N SER A 207 10.85 -8.18 -14.85
CA SER A 207 10.53 -9.14 -15.90
C SER A 207 11.10 -10.50 -15.56
N GLN A 208 12.30 -10.55 -14.98
CA GLN A 208 12.87 -11.73 -14.36
C GLN A 208 12.09 -12.12 -13.09
N ALA A 209 11.75 -11.18 -12.21
CA ALA A 209 10.91 -11.45 -11.03
C ALA A 209 9.41 -11.68 -11.37
N LYS A 210 8.88 -11.17 -12.49
CA LYS A 210 7.58 -11.59 -13.07
C LYS A 210 7.73 -12.94 -13.73
N LYS A 211 8.87 -13.27 -14.36
CA LYS A 211 9.17 -14.63 -14.83
C LYS A 211 9.25 -15.57 -13.63
N ASP A 212 9.80 -15.14 -12.50
CA ASP A 212 9.95 -15.93 -11.28
C ASP A 212 8.63 -16.01 -10.48
N MET A 213 7.77 -14.97 -10.46
CA MET A 213 6.39 -15.01 -9.95
C MET A 213 5.42 -15.75 -10.89
N LYS A 214 5.63 -15.67 -12.21
CA LYS A 214 4.93 -16.48 -13.23
C LYS A 214 5.58 -17.87 -13.39
N LYS A 215 6.65 -18.12 -12.64
CA LYS A 215 7.28 -19.41 -12.34
C LYS A 215 7.10 -19.74 -10.85
N ILE A 216 5.95 -19.37 -10.28
CA ILE A 216 5.15 -20.46 -9.72
C ILE A 216 4.73 -21.26 -10.95
N GLU A 217 5.58 -22.20 -11.39
CA GLU A 217 5.05 -23.27 -12.22
C GLU A 217 3.82 -23.75 -11.45
N LYS A 218 2.62 -23.58 -12.02
CA LYS A 218 1.53 -24.48 -11.66
C LYS A 218 2.14 -25.86 -11.83
N LYS A 219 2.54 -26.45 -10.70
CA LYS A 219 3.05 -27.80 -10.69
C LYS A 219 1.90 -28.60 -11.27
N GLU A 220 2.18 -29.36 -12.32
CA GLU A 220 1.19 -30.28 -12.85
C GLU A 220 0.62 -31.07 -11.67
N VAL A 221 -0.70 -31.11 -11.58
CA VAL A 221 -1.42 -31.90 -10.59
C VAL A 221 -2.06 -33.07 -11.31
N MET A 222 -2.26 -34.15 -10.57
CA MET A 222 -2.95 -35.33 -11.08
C MET A 222 -4.43 -35.20 -10.75
N TYR A 223 -5.23 -35.00 -11.78
CA TYR A 223 -6.69 -35.07 -11.71
C TYR A 223 -7.11 -36.52 -11.82
N CYS A 224 -7.95 -36.99 -10.90
CA CYS A 224 -8.46 -38.37 -10.90
C CYS A 224 -9.99 -38.37 -10.83
N LYS A 225 -10.59 -39.31 -11.57
CA LYS A 225 -12.00 -39.68 -11.52
C LYS A 225 -12.14 -41.06 -10.89
N TRP A 226 -12.78 -41.14 -9.74
CA TRP A 226 -13.03 -42.37 -8.99
C TRP A 226 -14.48 -42.80 -9.12
N HIS A 227 -14.74 -44.05 -9.50
CA HIS A 227 -16.07 -44.62 -9.43
C HIS A 227 -16.24 -45.42 -8.14
N SER A 228 -17.15 -44.98 -7.26
CA SER A 228 -17.51 -45.74 -6.06
C SER A 228 -18.58 -46.78 -6.40
N ASN A 229 -18.29 -48.04 -6.09
CA ASN A 229 -19.25 -49.14 -6.23
C ASN A 229 -20.36 -49.04 -5.18
N GLU A 230 -20.07 -48.46 -4.02
CA GLU A 230 -20.98 -48.37 -2.88
C GLU A 230 -21.98 -47.22 -3.03
N LEU A 231 -21.54 -46.12 -3.65
CA LEU A 231 -22.37 -44.95 -3.92
C LEU A 231 -22.94 -44.97 -5.35
N ASN A 232 -22.41 -45.85 -6.21
CA ASN A 232 -22.70 -45.94 -7.64
C ASN A 232 -22.62 -44.58 -8.34
N GLN A 233 -21.51 -43.86 -8.10
CA GLN A 233 -21.29 -42.50 -8.60
C GLN A 233 -19.79 -42.22 -8.79
N ASP A 234 -19.51 -41.29 -9.70
CA ASP A 234 -18.18 -40.77 -9.95
C ASP A 234 -17.85 -39.57 -9.04
N PHE A 235 -16.65 -39.60 -8.47
CA PHE A 235 -16.05 -38.58 -7.63
C PHE A 235 -14.74 -38.10 -8.22
N TYR A 236 -14.33 -36.90 -7.82
CA TYR A 236 -13.22 -36.18 -8.42
C TYR A 236 -12.24 -35.77 -7.33
N GLY A 237 -10.94 -35.96 -7.58
CA GLY A 237 -9.89 -35.58 -6.66
C GLY A 237 -8.65 -35.05 -7.37
N VAL A 238 -7.98 -34.08 -6.72
CA VAL A 238 -6.70 -33.52 -7.17
C VAL A 238 -5.60 -34.03 -6.25
N PHE A 239 -4.54 -34.58 -6.84
CA PHE A 239 -3.38 -35.12 -6.14
C PHE A 239 -2.09 -34.51 -6.67
N ALA A 240 -1.00 -34.61 -5.89
CA ALA A 240 0.31 -34.29 -6.42
C ALA A 240 0.68 -35.25 -7.57
N LYS A 241 1.33 -34.75 -8.63
CA LYS A 241 1.69 -35.51 -9.84
C LYS A 241 2.29 -36.90 -9.60
N TYR A 242 3.11 -37.04 -8.55
CA TYR A 242 3.84 -38.27 -8.25
C TYR A 242 3.23 -39.07 -7.10
N THR A 243 1.96 -38.83 -6.75
CA THR A 243 1.25 -39.62 -5.74
C THR A 243 1.05 -41.03 -6.28
N SER A 244 1.41 -42.05 -5.50
CA SER A 244 1.26 -43.43 -5.95
C SER A 244 -0.21 -43.80 -6.12
N THR A 245 -0.53 -44.63 -7.12
CA THR A 245 -1.89 -45.14 -7.34
C THR A 245 -2.46 -45.82 -6.08
N SER A 246 -1.62 -46.50 -5.30
CA SER A 246 -2.04 -47.10 -4.02
C SER A 246 -2.49 -46.04 -3.00
N GLN A 247 -1.77 -44.92 -2.86
CA GLN A 247 -2.17 -43.81 -1.99
C GLN A 247 -3.45 -43.14 -2.49
N ILE A 248 -3.58 -42.95 -3.80
CA ILE A 248 -4.79 -42.37 -4.42
C ILE A 248 -6.00 -43.27 -4.13
N ASN A 249 -5.88 -44.57 -4.38
CA ASN A 249 -6.94 -45.54 -4.09
C ASN A 249 -7.32 -45.53 -2.61
N LYS A 250 -6.33 -45.59 -1.70
CA LYS A 250 -6.59 -45.51 -0.25
C LYS A 250 -7.31 -44.24 0.15
N THR A 251 -6.97 -43.11 -0.49
CA THR A 251 -7.63 -41.82 -0.22
C THR A 251 -9.09 -41.86 -0.67
N PHE A 252 -9.36 -42.31 -1.90
CA PHE A 252 -10.73 -42.40 -2.40
C PHE A 252 -11.56 -43.45 -1.66
N GLU A 253 -11.00 -44.62 -1.36
CA GLU A 253 -11.71 -45.68 -0.64
C GLU A 253 -12.16 -45.24 0.76
N ARG A 254 -11.32 -44.45 1.45
CA ARG A 254 -11.70 -43.87 2.75
C ARG A 254 -12.84 -42.88 2.64
N GLN A 255 -12.81 -42.04 1.62
CA GLN A 255 -13.78 -40.96 1.45
C GLN A 255 -15.11 -41.45 0.86
N TYR A 256 -15.06 -42.39 -0.07
CA TYR A 256 -16.19 -42.75 -0.94
C TYR A 256 -16.50 -44.24 -0.98
N GLY A 257 -15.75 -45.08 -0.25
CA GLY A 257 -15.90 -46.54 -0.28
C GLY A 257 -15.20 -47.20 -1.48
N LYS A 258 -15.29 -48.52 -1.54
CA LYS A 258 -14.66 -49.37 -2.56
C LYS A 258 -15.05 -48.92 -3.97
N GLY A 259 -14.08 -48.99 -4.88
CA GLY A 259 -14.24 -48.47 -6.21
C GLY A 259 -12.98 -48.61 -7.05
N PHE A 260 -12.91 -47.86 -8.14
CA PHE A 260 -11.76 -47.85 -9.03
C PHE A 260 -11.60 -46.51 -9.74
N ILE A 261 -10.37 -46.18 -10.13
CA ILE A 261 -10.08 -45.00 -10.95
C ILE A 261 -10.58 -45.27 -12.38
N ARG A 262 -11.50 -44.44 -12.87
CA ARG A 262 -12.00 -44.48 -14.26
C ARG A 262 -11.13 -43.70 -15.22
N ASN A 263 -10.64 -42.54 -14.78
CA ASN A 263 -9.83 -41.65 -15.60
C ASN A 263 -8.83 -40.92 -14.72
N SER A 264 -7.63 -40.67 -15.24
CA SER A 264 -6.64 -39.84 -14.56
C SER A 264 -5.76 -39.14 -15.57
N THR A 265 -5.43 -37.88 -15.32
CA THR A 265 -4.50 -37.12 -16.16
C THR A 265 -3.66 -36.16 -15.31
N CYS A 266 -2.41 -35.96 -15.73
CA CYS A 266 -1.54 -34.95 -15.16
C CYS A 266 -1.59 -33.71 -16.06
N SER A 267 -2.07 -32.59 -15.53
CA SER A 267 -2.22 -31.36 -16.29
C SER A 267 -2.04 -30.14 -15.39
N LYS A 268 -1.70 -29.00 -16.00
CA LYS A 268 -1.70 -27.69 -15.34
C LYS A 268 -3.10 -27.08 -15.27
N ASP A 269 -3.97 -27.49 -16.19
CA ASP A 269 -5.34 -27.01 -16.30
C ASP A 269 -6.32 -28.17 -16.11
N CYS A 270 -7.46 -27.86 -15.51
CA CYS A 270 -8.51 -28.81 -15.21
C CYS A 270 -9.02 -29.46 -16.51
N PRO A 271 -9.02 -30.79 -16.63
CA PRO A 271 -9.54 -31.43 -17.84
C PRO A 271 -11.07 -31.34 -17.87
N ASN A 272 -11.65 -31.24 -19.07
CA ASN A 272 -13.10 -31.05 -19.24
C ASN A 272 -13.96 -32.06 -18.46
N TRP A 273 -13.52 -33.31 -18.37
CA TRP A 273 -14.26 -34.36 -17.65
C TRP A 273 -14.28 -34.17 -16.12
N TYR A 274 -13.38 -33.36 -15.57
CA TYR A 274 -13.28 -33.05 -14.13
C TYR A 274 -14.18 -31.88 -13.72
N GLU A 275 -14.57 -31.03 -14.68
CA GLU A 275 -15.55 -29.98 -14.43
C GLU A 275 -16.93 -30.61 -14.26
N ILE A 276 -17.41 -30.62 -13.02
CA ILE A 276 -18.74 -31.10 -12.70
C ILE A 276 -19.74 -30.11 -13.29
N GLY A 277 -20.45 -30.55 -14.33
CA GLY A 277 -21.64 -29.88 -14.81
C GLY A 277 -21.45 -28.91 -15.97
N GLU A 278 -20.59 -29.17 -16.97
CA GLU A 278 -20.56 -28.61 -18.36
C GLU A 278 -21.69 -27.62 -18.79
N GLY A 279 -21.90 -26.48 -18.11
CA GLY A 279 -23.10 -25.65 -18.29
C GLY A 279 -24.46 -26.33 -18.00
N LYS A 280 -24.43 -27.51 -17.37
CA LYS A 280 -25.55 -28.32 -16.89
C LYS A 280 -25.85 -27.97 -15.44
N GLU A 281 -27.10 -28.12 -15.07
CA GLU A 281 -27.52 -27.93 -13.68
C GLU A 281 -26.86 -28.98 -12.77
N VAL A 282 -26.46 -28.54 -11.58
CA VAL A 282 -25.92 -29.37 -10.50
C VAL A 282 -26.73 -29.14 -9.24
N VAL A 283 -26.76 -30.13 -8.35
CA VAL A 283 -27.39 -29.98 -7.04
C VAL A 283 -26.34 -29.48 -6.05
N TYR A 284 -26.52 -28.25 -5.59
CA TYR A 284 -25.81 -27.72 -4.44
C TYR A 284 -26.53 -28.17 -3.18
N CYS A 285 -25.79 -28.69 -2.20
CA CYS A 285 -26.34 -29.14 -0.92
C CYS A 285 -25.57 -28.54 0.26
N LYS A 286 -26.31 -28.17 1.30
CA LYS A 286 -25.82 -27.81 2.63
C LYS A 286 -26.18 -28.93 3.60
N TRP A 287 -25.18 -29.62 4.12
CA TRP A 287 -25.30 -30.71 5.10
C TRP A 287 -24.95 -30.24 6.50
N HIS A 288 -25.79 -30.49 7.48
CA HIS A 288 -25.43 -30.28 8.88
C HIS A 288 -25.01 -31.60 9.51
N SER A 289 -23.74 -31.70 9.94
CA SER A 289 -23.26 -32.84 10.70
C SER A 289 -23.58 -32.65 12.19
N ASN A 290 -24.29 -33.61 12.77
CA ASN A 290 -24.58 -33.64 14.21
C ASN A 290 -23.32 -33.94 15.03
N GLU A 291 -22.37 -34.67 14.45
CA GLU A 291 -21.16 -35.12 15.14
C GLU A 291 -20.07 -34.04 15.17
N LEU A 292 -19.98 -33.25 14.09
CA LEU A 292 -19.05 -32.13 13.99
C LEU A 292 -19.70 -30.81 14.43
N ASN A 293 -21.03 -30.80 14.59
CA ASN A 293 -21.86 -29.63 14.89
C ASN A 293 -21.54 -28.46 13.95
N GLN A 294 -21.52 -28.75 12.65
CA GLN A 294 -21.11 -27.81 11.61
C GLN A 294 -21.82 -28.09 10.29
N ASP A 295 -22.02 -27.03 9.51
CA ASP A 295 -22.52 -27.10 8.16
C ASP A 295 -21.37 -27.31 7.15
N PHE A 296 -21.57 -28.28 6.26
CA PHE A 296 -20.71 -28.65 5.14
C PHE A 296 -21.45 -28.46 3.82
N TYR A 297 -20.69 -28.32 2.75
CA TYR A 297 -21.23 -27.99 1.44
C TYR A 297 -20.73 -29.02 0.43
N GLY A 298 -21.60 -29.43 -0.48
CA GLY A 298 -21.29 -30.42 -1.50
C GLY A 298 -22.03 -30.13 -2.80
N MET A 299 -21.42 -30.50 -3.91
CA MET A 299 -21.99 -30.36 -5.25
C MET A 299 -22.11 -31.74 -5.90
N PHE A 300 -23.29 -32.03 -6.44
CA PHE A 300 -23.63 -33.34 -7.02
C PHE A 300 -24.25 -33.16 -8.40
N ALA A 301 -24.20 -34.20 -9.23
CA ALA A 301 -24.90 -34.19 -10.50
C ALA A 301 -26.42 -34.04 -10.27
N LYS A 302 -27.12 -33.34 -11.17
CA LYS A 302 -28.58 -33.09 -11.08
C LYS A 302 -29.43 -34.31 -10.71
N TYR A 303 -29.08 -35.47 -11.26
CA TYR A 303 -29.85 -36.70 -11.12
C TYR A 303 -29.37 -37.62 -9.99
N THR A 304 -28.44 -37.17 -9.15
CA THR A 304 -28.04 -37.94 -7.97
C THR A 304 -29.20 -37.99 -6.98
N SER A 305 -29.60 -39.20 -6.57
CA SER A 305 -30.70 -39.38 -5.62
C SER A 305 -30.35 -38.81 -4.24
N THR A 306 -31.33 -38.28 -3.51
CA THR A 306 -31.15 -37.76 -2.14
C THR A 306 -30.54 -38.81 -1.20
N SER A 307 -30.88 -40.09 -1.38
CA SER A 307 -30.28 -41.20 -0.62
C SER A 307 -28.77 -41.34 -0.87
N GLN A 308 -28.32 -41.22 -2.12
CA GLN A 308 -26.88 -41.22 -2.45
C GLN A 308 -26.17 -39.99 -1.90
N ILE A 309 -26.80 -38.81 -1.98
CA ILE A 309 -26.26 -37.57 -1.41
C ILE A 309 -26.07 -37.72 0.10
N ASN A 310 -27.10 -38.19 0.82
CA ASN A 310 -27.04 -38.43 2.26
C ASN A 310 -25.93 -39.41 2.60
N LYS A 311 -25.85 -40.57 1.94
CA LYS A 311 -24.79 -41.56 2.17
C LYS A 311 -23.40 -40.98 1.93
N THR A 312 -23.24 -40.11 0.93
CA THR A 312 -21.96 -39.45 0.65
C THR A 312 -21.58 -38.51 1.79
N PHE A 313 -22.49 -37.64 2.22
CA PHE A 313 -22.23 -36.74 3.33
C PHE A 313 -22.00 -37.47 4.66
N GLU A 314 -22.77 -38.52 4.95
CA GLU A 314 -22.61 -39.32 6.16
C GLU A 314 -21.24 -39.99 6.23
N ARG A 315 -20.72 -40.48 5.10
CA ARG A 315 -19.35 -41.02 5.04
C ARG A 315 -18.30 -39.95 5.31
N GLN A 316 -18.46 -38.79 4.69
CA GLN A 316 -17.46 -37.74 4.77
C GLN A 316 -17.48 -36.97 6.10
N TYR A 317 -18.66 -36.74 6.66
CA TYR A 317 -18.87 -35.80 7.78
C TYR A 317 -19.65 -36.39 8.95
N GLY A 318 -20.09 -37.65 8.86
CA GLY A 318 -20.89 -38.31 9.90
C GLY A 318 -22.39 -38.02 9.81
N LYS A 319 -23.14 -38.57 10.77
CA LYS A 319 -24.59 -38.46 10.82
C LYS A 319 -25.05 -37.01 10.81
N GLY A 320 -26.11 -36.74 10.08
CA GLY A 320 -26.57 -35.39 9.85
C GLY A 320 -27.80 -35.34 8.95
N SER A 321 -28.09 -34.16 8.43
CA SER A 321 -29.19 -33.96 7.49
C SER A 321 -28.91 -32.81 6.53
N ILE A 322 -29.51 -32.88 5.34
CA ILE A 322 -29.50 -31.78 4.39
C ILE A 322 -30.40 -30.67 4.94
N ARG A 323 -29.84 -29.47 5.13
CA ARG A 323 -30.58 -28.26 5.55
C ARG A 323 -31.05 -27.42 4.38
N ASN A 324 -30.30 -27.42 3.28
CA ASN A 324 -30.65 -26.68 2.07
C ASN A 324 -30.16 -27.44 0.85
N SER A 325 -30.93 -27.43 -0.23
CA SER A 325 -30.52 -27.96 -1.51
C SER A 325 -31.14 -27.14 -2.64
N THR A 326 -30.36 -26.84 -3.67
CA THR A 326 -30.84 -26.10 -4.84
C THR A 326 -30.20 -26.67 -6.10
N CYS A 327 -31.02 -26.92 -7.12
CA CYS A 327 -30.56 -27.28 -8.45
C CYS A 327 -30.39 -26.00 -9.26
N SER A 328 -29.16 -25.70 -9.69
CA SER A 328 -28.83 -24.47 -10.41
C SER A 328 -27.63 -24.69 -11.31
N LYS A 329 -27.49 -23.86 -12.34
CA LYS A 329 -26.25 -23.75 -13.12
C LYS A 329 -25.23 -22.89 -12.36
N ASP A 330 -25.70 -21.79 -11.78
CA ASP A 330 -24.88 -20.87 -11.01
C ASP A 330 -24.85 -21.26 -9.53
N CYS A 331 -23.72 -20.99 -8.88
CA CYS A 331 -23.55 -21.20 -7.45
C CYS A 331 -24.53 -20.31 -6.67
N PRO A 332 -25.34 -20.86 -5.74
CA PRO A 332 -26.27 -20.05 -4.97
C PRO A 332 -25.52 -19.28 -3.85
N ASN A 333 -25.99 -18.09 -3.51
CA ASN A 333 -25.36 -17.21 -2.51
C ASN A 333 -25.09 -17.88 -1.14
N TRP A 334 -25.87 -18.91 -0.77
CA TRP A 334 -25.68 -19.63 0.50
C TRP A 334 -24.55 -20.67 0.46
N TYR A 335 -24.04 -21.01 -0.73
CA TYR A 335 -22.98 -21.99 -0.96
C TYR A 335 -21.57 -21.37 -0.95
N GLU A 336 -21.46 -20.05 -1.10
CA GLU A 336 -20.19 -19.32 -1.14
C GLU A 336 -19.48 -19.35 0.22
N ILE A 337 -18.54 -20.28 0.38
CA ILE A 337 -17.61 -20.30 1.50
C ILE A 337 -16.47 -19.32 1.20
N GLY A 338 -16.58 -18.09 1.73
CA GLY A 338 -15.46 -17.14 1.76
C GLY A 338 -15.56 -15.93 0.85
N GLU A 339 -16.65 -15.71 0.10
CA GLU A 339 -16.80 -14.46 -0.64
C GLU A 339 -17.05 -13.28 0.31
N GLY A 340 -15.98 -12.50 0.55
CA GLY A 340 -15.98 -11.29 1.38
C GLY A 340 -15.93 -11.54 2.90
N LYS A 341 -16.10 -12.79 3.34
CA LYS A 341 -16.02 -13.23 4.74
C LYS A 341 -14.67 -13.90 4.99
N GLU A 342 -14.11 -13.64 6.17
CA GLU A 342 -12.90 -14.34 6.59
C GLU A 342 -13.19 -15.83 6.78
N VAL A 343 -12.29 -16.66 6.25
CA VAL A 343 -12.30 -18.13 6.41
C VAL A 343 -10.97 -18.57 6.98
N VAL A 344 -10.92 -19.78 7.53
CA VAL A 344 -9.70 -20.41 7.99
C VAL A 344 -9.24 -21.40 6.93
N TYR A 345 -8.11 -21.08 6.33
CA TYR A 345 -7.36 -21.95 5.44
C TYR A 345 -6.48 -22.86 6.29
N CYS A 346 -6.55 -24.17 6.08
CA CYS A 346 -5.74 -25.16 6.81
C CYS A 346 -4.98 -26.08 5.87
N LYS A 347 -3.77 -26.44 6.28
CA LYS A 347 -2.93 -27.50 5.70
C LYS A 347 -2.80 -28.64 6.71
N TRP A 348 -3.37 -29.79 6.38
CA TRP A 348 -3.34 -31.01 7.18
C TRP A 348 -2.33 -32.00 6.63
N HIS A 349 -1.45 -32.54 7.46
CA HIS A 349 -0.58 -33.66 7.09
C HIS A 349 -1.16 -34.96 7.63
N SER A 350 -1.56 -35.86 6.72
CA SER A 350 -1.97 -37.21 7.10
C SER A 350 -0.75 -38.12 7.25
N ASN A 351 -0.60 -38.70 8.43
CA ASN A 351 0.45 -39.69 8.71
C ASN A 351 0.19 -41.01 7.97
N GLU A 352 -1.07 -41.33 7.72
CA GLU A 352 -1.49 -42.60 7.11
C GLU A 352 -1.36 -42.59 5.59
N LEU A 353 -1.60 -41.44 4.97
CA LEU A 353 -1.44 -41.24 3.53
C LEU A 353 -0.07 -40.67 3.18
N ASN A 354 0.67 -40.17 4.19
CA ASN A 354 1.95 -39.48 4.06
C ASN A 354 1.88 -38.33 3.04
N GLN A 355 0.84 -37.51 3.16
CA GLN A 355 0.54 -36.44 2.21
C GLN A 355 -0.14 -35.26 2.91
N ASP A 356 0.10 -34.07 2.36
CA ASP A 356 -0.56 -32.84 2.79
C ASP A 356 -1.90 -32.64 2.03
N PHE A 357 -2.94 -32.30 2.77
CA PHE A 357 -4.28 -31.96 2.31
C PHE A 357 -4.65 -30.54 2.73
N TYR A 358 -5.57 -29.92 2.01
CA TYR A 358 -5.97 -28.53 2.24
C TYR A 358 -7.48 -28.47 2.47
N GLY A 359 -7.92 -27.59 3.38
CA GLY A 359 -9.34 -27.40 3.70
C GLY A 359 -9.66 -25.96 4.09
N VAL A 360 -10.83 -25.49 3.66
CA VAL A 360 -11.39 -24.16 3.99
C VAL A 360 -12.51 -24.36 5.02
N PHE A 361 -12.45 -23.62 6.12
CA PHE A 361 -13.44 -23.66 7.18
C PHE A 361 -13.96 -22.26 7.51
N ALA A 362 -15.15 -22.16 8.08
CA ALA A 362 -15.66 -20.88 8.58
C ALA A 362 -14.73 -20.34 9.68
N LYS A 363 -14.55 -19.01 9.77
CA LYS A 363 -13.62 -18.35 10.71
C LYS A 363 -13.69 -18.86 12.15
N TYR A 364 -14.90 -19.11 12.65
CA TYR A 364 -15.13 -19.46 14.04
C TYR A 364 -15.16 -20.97 14.30
N THR A 365 -14.74 -21.79 13.32
CA THR A 365 -14.63 -23.24 13.51
C THR A 365 -13.50 -23.52 14.50
N SER A 366 -13.77 -24.28 15.57
CA SER A 366 -12.74 -24.61 16.55
C SER A 366 -11.68 -25.54 15.95
N THR A 367 -10.43 -25.40 16.40
CA THR A 367 -9.33 -26.28 15.95
C THR A 367 -9.64 -27.76 16.19
N SER A 368 -10.36 -28.09 17.26
CA SER A 368 -10.81 -29.46 17.55
C SER A 368 -11.78 -29.98 16.47
N GLN A 369 -12.74 -29.16 16.04
CA GLN A 369 -13.66 -29.53 14.95
C GLN A 369 -12.93 -29.67 13.61
N ILE A 370 -11.98 -28.78 13.33
CA ILE A 370 -11.14 -28.86 12.12
C ILE A 370 -10.34 -30.17 12.12
N ASN A 371 -9.68 -30.49 13.24
CA ASN A 371 -8.93 -31.75 13.39
C ASN A 371 -9.84 -32.96 13.17
N LYS A 372 -10.99 -33.03 13.85
CA LYS A 372 -11.94 -34.14 13.68
C LYS A 372 -12.41 -34.29 12.23
N THR A 373 -12.62 -33.16 11.53
CA THR A 373 -13.02 -33.18 10.11
C THR A 373 -11.91 -33.77 9.25
N PHE A 374 -10.66 -33.31 9.42
CA PHE A 374 -9.54 -33.83 8.65
C PHE A 374 -9.22 -35.30 9.00
N GLU A 375 -9.25 -35.68 10.28
CA GLU A 375 -9.00 -37.06 10.72
C GLU A 375 -10.02 -38.03 10.11
N ARG A 376 -11.29 -37.62 10.05
CA ARG A 376 -12.35 -38.42 9.41
C ARG A 376 -12.11 -38.56 7.90
N GLN A 377 -11.68 -37.49 7.23
CA GLN A 377 -11.50 -37.51 5.77
C GLN A 377 -10.19 -38.13 5.29
N TYR A 378 -9.11 -37.96 6.05
CA TYR A 378 -7.75 -38.26 5.60
C TYR A 378 -6.96 -39.13 6.59
N GLY A 379 -7.56 -39.55 7.70
CA GLY A 379 -6.89 -40.32 8.76
C GLY A 379 -6.07 -39.47 9.71
N LYS A 380 -5.42 -40.13 10.68
CA LYS A 380 -4.64 -39.46 11.73
C LYS A 380 -3.55 -38.56 11.15
N GLY A 381 -3.36 -37.42 11.78
CA GLY A 381 -2.48 -36.38 11.26
C GLY A 381 -2.42 -35.16 12.15
N SER A 382 -1.93 -34.05 11.59
CA SER A 382 -1.86 -32.78 12.29
C SER A 382 -1.95 -31.60 11.33
N ILE A 383 -2.49 -30.48 11.82
CA ILE A 383 -2.45 -29.22 11.09
C ILE A 383 -1.00 -28.71 11.10
N ARG A 384 -0.39 -28.58 9.93
CA ARG A 384 0.95 -28.01 9.75
C ARG A 384 0.95 -26.50 9.59
N ASN A 385 -0.10 -25.96 8.99
CA ASN A 385 -0.23 -24.52 8.76
C ASN A 385 -1.71 -24.15 8.76
N SER A 386 -2.04 -22.99 9.30
CA SER A 386 -3.38 -22.43 9.22
C SER A 386 -3.33 -20.92 9.25
N THR A 387 -4.22 -20.26 8.50
CA THR A 387 -4.36 -18.81 8.53
C THR A 387 -5.80 -18.41 8.32
N CYS A 388 -6.21 -17.32 8.99
CA CYS A 388 -7.52 -16.73 8.78
C CYS A 388 -7.37 -15.52 7.85
N SER A 389 -8.04 -15.57 6.71
CA SER A 389 -7.94 -14.52 5.69
C SER A 389 -9.19 -14.51 4.83
N LYS A 390 -9.46 -13.37 4.16
CA LYS A 390 -10.42 -13.29 3.06
C LYS A 390 -9.82 -13.79 1.76
N ASP A 391 -8.52 -13.56 1.58
CA ASP A 391 -7.77 -13.96 0.40
C ASP A 391 -7.04 -15.27 0.68
N CYS A 392 -7.02 -16.15 -0.32
CA CYS A 392 -6.29 -17.39 -0.29
C CYS A 392 -4.77 -17.14 -0.05
N PRO A 393 -4.15 -17.71 0.99
CA PRO A 393 -2.74 -17.49 1.27
C PRO A 393 -1.86 -18.22 0.25
N ASN A 394 -0.63 -17.74 0.06
CA ASN A 394 0.30 -18.23 -0.96
C ASN A 394 0.67 -19.73 -0.84
N TRP A 395 0.53 -20.32 0.34
CA TRP A 395 0.78 -21.74 0.59
C TRP A 395 -0.47 -22.61 0.42
N TYR A 396 -1.65 -22.01 0.35
CA TYR A 396 -2.92 -22.70 0.18
C TYR A 396 -3.18 -22.83 -1.31
N GLY A 397 -2.58 -23.86 -1.90
CA GLY A 397 -2.80 -24.21 -3.30
C GLY A 397 -1.53 -24.63 -4.03
N THR A 398 -1.68 -25.77 -4.72
CA THR A 398 -1.33 -25.93 -6.14
C THR A 398 -2.61 -26.22 -6.87
#